data_AF-A0A961NG51-F1
#
_entry.id   AF-A0A961NG51-F1
#
_cell.length_a   1.000
_cell.length_b   1.000
_cell.length_c   1.000
_cell.angle_alpha   90.00
_cell.angle_beta   90.00
_cell.angle_gamma   90.00
#
_symmetry.space_group_name_H-M   'P 1'
#
loop_
_entity.id
_entity.type
_entity.pdbx_description
1 polymer ?
#
loop_
_entity_poly.entity_id
_entity_poly.type
_entity_poly.pdbx_seq_one_letter_code
_entity_poly.pdbx_strand_id
1 'polypeptide(L)'
;MRWLHRIKIRTRLFLVLMVVIVPLVVLTVLTVITQNRAIDFGQKEIYGVWYNRNLMDLMYAVQMQRALIFDRAEGSAAFENQNQELRERIQTLLNKGTDLDERYGAALASSEQWRTVRAECQALLAAQEQGSGGALHQKFDEVIDSMLKLNAHVGDTSNLILDPDIDSYYLMDITLLRIP
;
A
#
# COMPACT_ATOMS: atom_id res chain seq x y z
N MET A 1 22.37 53.08 28.37
CA MET A 1 21.20 52.68 27.54
C MET A 1 20.14 53.79 27.47
N ARG A 2 20.40 54.89 26.72
CA ARG A 2 19.53 56.08 26.65
C ARG A 2 18.51 56.08 25.48
N TRP A 3 18.36 54.96 24.77
CA TRP A 3 17.49 54.84 23.59
C TRP A 3 16.04 54.45 23.94
N LEU A 4 15.82 53.75 25.05
CA LEU A 4 14.48 53.30 25.46
C LEU A 4 13.58 54.40 26.05
N HIS A 5 14.13 55.59 26.37
CA HIS A 5 13.39 56.66 27.03
C HIS A 5 12.63 57.59 26.07
N ARG A 6 12.89 57.51 24.76
CA ARG A 6 12.21 58.32 23.72
C ARG A 6 11.07 57.58 23.01
N ILE A 7 10.83 56.32 23.38
CA ILE A 7 9.80 55.47 22.78
C ILE A 7 8.51 55.66 23.58
N LYS A 8 7.41 55.99 22.89
CA LYS A 8 6.08 56.11 23.52
C LYS A 8 5.74 54.81 24.26
N ILE A 9 5.13 54.91 25.45
CA ILE A 9 4.77 53.76 26.31
C ILE A 9 4.08 52.63 25.54
N ARG A 10 3.21 52.96 24.58
CA ARG A 10 2.48 52.01 23.72
C ARG A 10 3.42 51.14 22.88
N THR A 11 4.43 51.72 22.26
CA THR A 11 5.40 51.01 21.41
C THR A 11 6.29 50.11 22.25
N ARG A 12 6.64 50.52 23.47
CA ARG A 12 7.42 49.69 24.40
C ARG A 12 6.64 48.44 24.85
N LEU A 13 5.35 48.62 25.18
CA LEU A 13 4.46 47.51 25.51
C LEU A 13 4.28 46.56 24.32
N PHE A 14 4.09 47.10 23.11
CA PHE A 14 3.96 46.31 21.89
C PHE A 14 5.20 45.47 21.58
N LEU A 15 6.40 46.03 21.75
CA LEU A 15 7.65 45.28 21.53
C LEU A 15 7.81 44.10 22.50
N VAL A 16 7.48 44.29 23.78
CA VAL A 16 7.52 43.20 24.77
C VAL A 16 6.49 42.12 24.42
N LEU A 17 5.27 42.52 24.04
CA LEU A 17 4.24 41.61 23.62
C LEU A 17 4.66 40.83 22.35
N MET A 18 5.28 41.49 21.38
CA MET A 18 5.75 40.86 20.15
C MET A 18 6.84 39.82 20.41
N VAL A 19 7.77 40.11 21.33
CA VAL A 19 8.82 39.16 21.74
C VAL A 19 8.24 37.88 22.33
N VAL A 20 7.06 37.93 22.94
CA VAL A 20 6.36 36.74 23.45
C VAL A 20 5.49 36.08 22.37
N ILE A 21 4.76 36.86 21.58
CA ILE A 21 3.82 36.33 20.57
C ILE A 21 4.57 35.63 19.43
N VAL A 22 5.66 36.21 18.93
CA VAL A 22 6.40 35.65 17.78
C VAL A 22 6.85 34.20 18.03
N PRO A 23 7.60 33.87 19.10
CA PRO A 23 7.99 32.49 19.35
C PRO A 23 6.79 31.58 19.60
N LEU A 24 5.70 32.08 20.21
CA LEU A 24 4.49 31.30 20.44
C LEU A 24 3.78 30.93 19.13
N VAL A 25 3.67 31.87 18.19
CA VAL A 25 3.12 31.62 16.85
C VAL A 25 4.00 30.65 16.08
N VAL A 26 5.32 30.84 16.11
CA VAL A 26 6.27 29.93 15.45
C VAL A 26 6.16 28.51 16.00
N LEU A 27 6.14 28.34 17.33
CA LEU A 27 5.98 27.03 17.97
C LEU A 27 4.64 26.39 17.60
N THR A 28 3.56 27.16 17.57
CA THR A 28 2.24 26.66 17.15
C THR A 28 2.28 26.16 15.70
N VAL A 29 2.84 26.96 14.77
CA VAL A 29 2.94 26.58 13.35
C VAL A 29 3.80 25.34 13.17
N LEU A 30 4.96 25.26 13.84
CA LEU A 30 5.81 24.07 13.78
C LEU A 30 5.10 22.83 14.33
N THR A 31 4.38 22.97 15.45
CA THR A 31 3.60 21.87 16.05
C THR A 31 2.53 21.36 15.09
N VAL A 32 1.79 22.26 14.45
CA VAL A 32 0.76 21.89 13.45
C VAL A 32 1.40 21.15 12.27
N ILE A 33 2.54 21.62 11.76
CA ILE A 33 3.27 20.94 10.68
C ILE A 33 3.69 19.53 11.11
N THR A 34 4.21 19.36 12.33
CA THR A 34 4.62 18.04 12.83
C THR A 34 3.45 17.08 13.01
N GLN A 35 2.31 17.56 13.51
CA GLN A 35 1.11 16.74 13.68
C GLN A 35 0.52 16.32 12.34
N ASN A 36 0.46 17.23 11.37
CA ASN A 36 -0.04 16.90 10.03
C ASN A 36 0.81 15.83 9.35
N ARG A 37 2.14 15.87 9.51
CA ARG A 37 3.02 14.81 8.98
C ARG A 37 2.73 13.44 9.61
N ALA A 38 2.45 13.40 10.91
CA ALA A 38 2.09 12.15 11.59
C ALA A 38 0.73 11.61 11.11
N ILE A 39 -0.24 12.49 10.82
CA ILE A 39 -1.53 12.11 10.23
C ILE A 39 -1.34 11.55 8.82
N ASP A 40 -0.58 12.23 7.97
CA ASP A 40 -0.30 11.78 6.60
C ASP A 40 0.42 10.42 6.59
N PHE A 41 1.33 10.20 7.56
CA PHE A 41 2.01 8.93 7.76
C PHE A 41 1.02 7.80 8.09
N GLY A 42 0.19 7.98 9.12
CA GLY A 42 -0.79 6.97 9.53
C GLY A 42 -1.88 6.71 8.48
N GLN A 43 -2.25 7.73 7.69
CA GLN A 43 -3.17 7.55 6.56
C GLN A 43 -2.57 6.63 5.49
N LYS A 44 -1.30 6.82 5.14
CA LYS A 44 -0.61 5.98 4.17
C LYS A 44 -0.50 4.53 4.62
N GLU A 45 -0.28 4.28 5.90
CA GLU A 45 -0.25 2.92 6.45
C GLU A 45 -1.61 2.23 6.27
N ILE A 46 -2.70 2.93 6.61
CA ILE A 46 -4.06 2.42 6.43
C ILE A 46 -4.33 2.10 4.96
N TYR A 47 -3.94 2.99 4.04
CA TYR A 47 -4.09 2.78 2.60
C TYR A 47 -3.28 1.56 2.14
N GLY A 48 -2.03 1.44 2.59
CA GLY A 48 -1.16 0.30 2.31
C GLY A 48 -1.75 -1.03 2.78
N VAL A 49 -2.34 -1.08 3.97
CA VAL A 49 -2.97 -2.30 4.51
C VAL A 49 -4.14 -2.74 3.63
N TRP A 50 -5.03 -1.82 3.27
CA TRP A 50 -6.17 -2.14 2.41
C TRP A 50 -5.73 -2.62 1.03
N TYR A 51 -4.71 -1.97 0.46
CA TYR A 51 -4.14 -2.31 -0.83
C TYR A 51 -3.46 -3.68 -0.81
N ASN A 52 -2.50 -3.89 0.10
CA ASN A 52 -1.76 -5.15 0.22
C ASN A 52 -2.67 -6.32 0.55
N ARG A 53 -3.71 -6.13 1.37
CA ARG A 53 -4.67 -7.21 1.65
C ARG A 53 -5.38 -7.69 0.38
N ASN A 54 -5.85 -6.77 -0.48
CA ASN A 54 -6.46 -7.16 -1.75
C ASN A 54 -5.45 -7.82 -2.70
N LEU A 55 -4.21 -7.31 -2.73
CA LEU A 55 -3.13 -7.88 -3.54
C LEU A 55 -2.76 -9.31 -3.10
N MET A 56 -2.71 -9.58 -1.80
CA MET A 56 -2.49 -10.93 -1.25
C MET A 56 -3.65 -11.88 -1.59
N ASP A 57 -4.90 -11.43 -1.45
CA ASP A 57 -6.07 -12.22 -1.85
C ASP A 57 -6.02 -12.58 -3.34
N LEU A 58 -5.58 -11.64 -4.19
CA LEU A 58 -5.41 -11.84 -5.63
C LEU A 58 -4.28 -12.83 -5.93
N MET A 59 -3.12 -12.66 -5.30
CA MET A 59 -1.98 -13.56 -5.46
C MET A 59 -2.34 -14.99 -5.04
N TYR A 60 -3.07 -15.15 -3.93
CA TYR A 60 -3.58 -16.45 -3.50
C TYR A 60 -4.51 -17.08 -4.54
N ALA A 61 -5.46 -16.32 -5.10
CA ALA A 61 -6.37 -16.82 -6.12
C ALA A 61 -5.64 -17.24 -7.40
N VAL A 62 -4.64 -16.47 -7.85
CA VAL A 62 -3.81 -16.81 -9.01
C VAL A 62 -2.99 -18.08 -8.75
N GLN A 63 -2.39 -18.24 -7.57
CA GLN A 63 -1.62 -19.44 -7.22
C GLN A 63 -2.51 -20.69 -7.10
N MET A 64 -3.72 -20.53 -6.55
CA MET A 64 -4.70 -21.62 -6.48
C MET A 64 -5.15 -22.04 -7.89
N GLN A 65 -5.28 -21.08 -8.81
CA GLN A 65 -5.57 -21.36 -10.21
C GLN A 65 -4.40 -22.05 -10.91
N ARG A 66 -3.16 -21.63 -10.65
CA ARG A 66 -1.94 -22.31 -11.12
C ARG A 66 -1.94 -23.77 -10.68
N ALA A 67 -2.17 -24.01 -9.39
CA ALA A 67 -2.23 -25.36 -8.83
C ALA A 67 -3.32 -26.19 -9.52
N LEU A 68 -4.54 -25.66 -9.66
CA LEU A 68 -5.65 -26.36 -10.30
C LEU A 68 -5.32 -26.79 -11.75
N ILE A 69 -4.69 -25.91 -12.52
CA ILE A 69 -4.37 -26.17 -13.94
C ILE A 69 -3.24 -27.19 -14.09
N PHE A 70 -2.23 -27.16 -13.23
CA PHE A 70 -1.08 -28.08 -13.34
C PHE A 70 -1.24 -29.40 -12.56
N ASP A 71 -2.19 -29.49 -11.62
CA ASP A 71 -2.43 -30.69 -10.80
C ASP A 71 -3.45 -31.68 -11.41
N ARG A 72 -4.35 -31.23 -12.30
CA ARG A 72 -5.45 -32.07 -12.82
C ARG A 72 -5.40 -32.39 -14.31
N ALA A 73 -5.98 -33.55 -14.64
CA ALA A 73 -6.44 -33.88 -15.98
C ALA A 73 -7.56 -32.90 -16.40
N GLU A 74 -7.21 -31.94 -17.25
CA GLU A 74 -8.14 -31.06 -17.95
C GLU A 74 -9.34 -31.85 -18.51
N GLY A 75 -10.55 -31.29 -18.42
CA GLY A 75 -11.75 -31.86 -19.06
C GLY A 75 -12.79 -32.53 -18.15
N SER A 76 -12.59 -32.56 -16.82
CA SER A 76 -13.66 -32.94 -15.89
C SER A 76 -14.60 -31.77 -15.57
N ALA A 77 -15.90 -32.03 -15.39
CA ALA A 77 -16.88 -31.00 -15.01
C ALA A 77 -16.53 -30.30 -13.67
N ALA A 78 -15.92 -31.04 -12.74
CA ALA A 78 -15.46 -30.48 -11.45
C ALA A 78 -14.27 -29.53 -11.62
N PHE A 79 -13.36 -29.82 -12.55
CA PHE A 79 -12.27 -28.91 -12.90
C PHE A 79 -12.82 -27.62 -13.53
N GLU A 80 -13.73 -27.74 -14.49
CA GLU A 80 -14.27 -26.58 -15.19
C GLU A 80 -15.00 -25.62 -14.24
N ASN A 81 -15.84 -26.16 -13.35
CA ASN A 81 -16.54 -25.37 -12.33
C ASN A 81 -15.56 -24.65 -11.38
N GLN A 82 -14.53 -25.34 -10.89
CA GLN A 82 -13.53 -24.73 -9.98
C GLN A 82 -12.65 -23.69 -10.70
N ASN A 83 -12.32 -23.93 -11.97
CA ASN A 83 -11.55 -22.98 -12.77
C ASN A 83 -12.39 -21.71 -13.00
N GLN A 84 -13.65 -21.86 -13.38
CA GLN A 84 -14.56 -20.73 -13.55
C GLN A 84 -14.72 -19.92 -12.25
N GLU A 85 -14.92 -20.57 -11.10
CA GLU A 85 -15.01 -19.89 -9.80
C GLU A 85 -13.76 -19.06 -9.49
N LEU A 86 -12.57 -19.62 -9.73
CA LEU A 86 -11.30 -18.91 -9.54
C LEU A 86 -11.15 -17.73 -10.50
N ARG A 87 -11.56 -17.87 -11.76
CA ARG A 87 -11.54 -16.78 -12.76
C ARG A 87 -12.45 -15.63 -12.34
N GLU A 88 -13.67 -15.93 -11.90
CA GLU A 88 -14.61 -14.92 -11.41
C GLU A 88 -14.08 -14.23 -10.14
N ARG A 89 -13.43 -14.98 -9.25
CA ARG A 89 -12.80 -14.42 -8.06
C ARG A 89 -11.63 -13.51 -8.39
N ILE A 90 -10.76 -13.92 -9.32
CA ILE A 90 -9.65 -13.09 -9.83
C ILE A 90 -10.21 -11.80 -10.44
N GLN A 91 -11.23 -11.88 -11.30
CA GLN A 91 -11.84 -10.70 -11.92
C GLN A 91 -12.45 -9.75 -10.89
N THR A 92 -13.12 -10.30 -9.86
CA THR A 92 -13.65 -9.52 -8.73
C THR A 92 -12.54 -8.79 -7.99
N LEU A 93 -11.44 -9.48 -7.70
CA LEU A 93 -10.29 -8.91 -7.01
C LEU A 93 -9.57 -7.85 -7.85
N LEU A 94 -9.47 -8.02 -9.17
CA LEU A 94 -8.96 -7.00 -10.10
C LEU A 94 -9.85 -5.75 -10.15
N ASN A 95 -11.17 -5.91 -10.11
CA ASN A 95 -12.09 -4.78 -10.07
C ASN A 95 -11.96 -4.02 -8.74
N LYS A 96 -11.90 -4.74 -7.61
CA LYS A 96 -11.69 -4.16 -6.29
C LYS A 96 -10.34 -3.45 -6.18
N GLY A 97 -9.26 -4.06 -6.69
CA GLY A 97 -7.93 -3.45 -6.70
C GLY A 97 -7.88 -2.18 -7.56
N THR A 98 -8.67 -2.12 -8.64
CA THR A 98 -8.81 -0.89 -9.44
C THR A 98 -9.50 0.23 -8.65
N ASP A 99 -10.58 -0.05 -7.93
CA ASP A 99 -11.22 0.94 -7.04
C ASP A 99 -10.26 1.41 -5.92
N LEU A 100 -9.45 0.51 -5.37
CA LEU A 100 -8.43 0.86 -4.38
C LEU A 100 -7.31 1.72 -4.99
N ASP A 101 -6.86 1.40 -6.20
CA ASP A 101 -5.82 2.17 -6.90
C ASP A 101 -6.31 3.55 -7.35
N GLU A 102 -7.57 3.70 -7.75
CA GLU A 102 -8.18 5.00 -8.03
C GLU A 102 -8.24 5.90 -6.79
N ARG A 103 -8.47 5.31 -5.61
CA ARG A 103 -8.55 6.06 -4.34
C ARG A 103 -7.19 6.36 -3.75
N TYR A 104 -6.26 5.41 -3.80
CA TYR A 104 -5.01 5.45 -3.01
C TYR A 104 -3.74 5.36 -3.85
N GLY A 105 -3.84 4.99 -5.13
CA GLY A 105 -2.68 4.72 -5.97
C GLY A 105 -1.81 5.95 -6.22
N ALA A 106 -2.40 7.15 -6.25
CA ALA A 106 -1.64 8.39 -6.30
C ALA A 106 -0.83 8.65 -5.01
N ALA A 107 -1.41 8.34 -3.84
CA ALA A 107 -0.73 8.53 -2.55
C ALA A 107 0.37 7.48 -2.30
N LEU A 108 0.20 6.28 -2.86
CA LEU A 108 1.13 5.15 -2.77
C LEU A 108 2.08 5.04 -3.97
N ALA A 109 1.93 5.89 -4.97
CA ALA A 109 2.65 5.83 -6.24
C ALA A 109 2.61 4.44 -6.90
N SER A 110 1.48 3.72 -6.81
CA SER A 110 1.34 2.30 -7.23
C SER A 110 0.66 2.10 -8.58
N SER A 111 0.06 3.15 -9.15
CA SER A 111 -0.85 3.03 -10.29
C SER A 111 -0.22 2.52 -11.59
N GLU A 112 1.09 2.64 -11.76
CA GLU A 112 1.78 2.06 -12.91
C GLU A 112 1.93 0.54 -12.76
N GLN A 113 2.46 0.12 -11.63
CA GLN A 113 2.65 -1.28 -11.28
C GLN A 113 1.32 -2.03 -11.22
N TRP A 114 0.26 -1.40 -10.71
CA TRP A 114 -1.10 -1.97 -10.74
C TRP A 114 -1.61 -2.23 -12.15
N ARG A 115 -1.41 -1.27 -13.07
CA ARG A 115 -1.81 -1.42 -14.48
C ARG A 115 -1.08 -2.59 -15.13
N THR A 116 0.20 -2.78 -14.81
CA THR A 116 0.98 -3.94 -15.26
C THR A 116 0.40 -5.25 -14.74
N VAL A 117 0.21 -5.39 -13.42
CA VAL A 117 -0.38 -6.59 -12.80
C VAL A 117 -1.74 -6.91 -13.41
N ARG A 118 -2.60 -5.90 -13.57
CA ARG A 118 -3.93 -6.07 -14.16
C ARG A 118 -3.86 -6.57 -15.61
N ALA A 119 -2.98 -5.98 -16.43
CA ALA A 119 -2.82 -6.37 -17.82
C ALA A 119 -2.28 -7.81 -17.95
N GLU A 120 -1.32 -8.18 -17.11
CA GLU A 120 -0.74 -9.53 -17.09
C GLU A 120 -1.78 -10.57 -16.62
N CYS A 121 -2.59 -10.27 -15.59
CA CYS A 121 -3.69 -11.12 -15.18
C CYS A 121 -4.73 -11.31 -16.30
N GLN A 122 -5.10 -10.24 -17.01
CA GLN A 122 -6.04 -10.33 -18.13
C GLN A 122 -5.46 -11.18 -19.27
N ALA A 123 -4.18 -11.02 -19.58
CA ALA A 123 -3.48 -11.82 -20.58
C ALA A 123 -3.38 -13.31 -20.16
N LEU A 124 -3.19 -13.59 -18.87
CA LEU A 124 -3.20 -14.94 -18.31
C LEU A 124 -4.58 -15.59 -18.49
N LEU A 125 -5.66 -14.91 -18.10
CA LEU A 125 -7.03 -15.41 -18.27
C LEU A 125 -7.34 -15.69 -19.74
N ALA A 126 -6.98 -14.79 -20.65
CA ALA A 126 -7.18 -15.00 -22.09
C ALA A 126 -6.37 -16.19 -22.64
N ALA A 127 -5.13 -16.38 -22.18
CA ALA A 127 -4.28 -17.51 -22.60
C ALA A 127 -4.82 -18.87 -22.15
N GLN A 128 -5.51 -18.93 -21.01
CA GLN A 128 -6.17 -20.13 -20.51
C GLN A 128 -7.33 -20.57 -21.42
N GLU A 129 -8.12 -19.63 -21.93
CA GLU A 129 -9.22 -19.94 -22.88
C GLU A 129 -8.71 -20.50 -24.21
N GLN A 130 -7.49 -20.13 -24.59
CA GLN A 130 -6.89 -20.52 -25.86
C GLN A 130 -6.08 -21.84 -25.78
N GLY A 131 -6.04 -22.51 -24.61
CA GLY A 131 -5.37 -23.81 -24.45
C GLY A 131 -3.84 -23.78 -24.59
N SER A 132 -3.20 -22.63 -24.35
CA SER A 132 -1.75 -22.44 -24.55
C SER A 132 -0.91 -22.98 -23.38
N GLY A 133 -0.95 -24.30 -23.13
CA GLY A 133 -0.37 -24.94 -21.93
C GLY A 133 1.14 -24.71 -21.72
N GLY A 134 1.93 -24.61 -22.80
CA GLY A 134 3.39 -24.39 -22.71
C GLY A 134 3.78 -22.97 -22.28
N ALA A 135 3.02 -21.95 -22.71
CA ALA A 135 3.28 -20.54 -22.38
C ALA A 135 2.66 -20.11 -21.03
N LEU A 136 1.78 -20.95 -20.47
CA LEU A 136 0.99 -20.58 -19.31
C LEU A 136 1.80 -20.53 -18.02
N HIS A 137 2.77 -21.43 -17.86
CA HIS A 137 3.65 -21.45 -16.69
C HIS A 137 4.43 -20.14 -16.56
N GLN A 138 5.03 -19.70 -17.67
CA GLN A 138 5.76 -18.42 -17.72
C GLN A 138 4.84 -17.24 -17.39
N LYS A 139 3.61 -17.22 -17.92
CA LYS A 139 2.64 -16.15 -17.60
C LYS A 139 2.26 -16.11 -16.12
N PHE A 140 2.13 -17.27 -15.47
CA PHE A 140 1.92 -17.31 -14.02
C PHE A 140 3.12 -16.73 -13.27
N ASP A 141 4.35 -17.08 -13.66
CA ASP A 141 5.55 -16.55 -13.01
C ASP A 141 5.67 -15.03 -13.20
N GLU A 142 5.41 -14.52 -14.40
CA GLU A 142 5.39 -13.08 -14.71
C GLU A 142 4.39 -12.32 -13.81
N VAL A 143 3.14 -12.79 -13.76
CA VAL A 143 2.09 -12.17 -12.94
C VAL A 143 2.47 -12.15 -11.46
N ILE A 144 2.98 -13.26 -10.93
CA ILE A 144 3.33 -13.38 -9.52
C ILE A 144 4.53 -12.48 -9.18
N ASP A 145 5.54 -12.43 -10.04
CA ASP A 145 6.70 -11.53 -9.87
C ASP A 145 6.27 -10.05 -9.85
N SER A 146 5.40 -9.65 -10.78
CA SER A 146 4.82 -8.29 -10.79
C SER A 146 4.00 -8.00 -9.52
N MET A 147 3.23 -8.96 -9.01
CA MET A 147 2.51 -8.81 -7.74
C MET A 147 3.43 -8.66 -6.54
N LEU A 148 4.52 -9.43 -6.47
CA LEU A 148 5.51 -9.33 -5.40
C LEU A 148 6.24 -7.97 -5.41
N LYS A 149 6.62 -7.50 -6.60
CA LYS A 149 7.20 -6.16 -6.79
C LYS A 149 6.24 -5.05 -6.36
N LEU A 150 4.96 -5.17 -6.72
CA LEU A 150 3.94 -4.22 -6.29
C LEU A 150 3.73 -4.24 -4.77
N ASN A 151 3.71 -5.43 -4.16
CA ASN A 151 3.57 -5.57 -2.71
C ASN A 151 4.75 -4.91 -1.96
N ALA A 152 5.98 -5.13 -2.44
CA ALA A 152 7.17 -4.48 -1.89
C ALA A 152 7.09 -2.96 -2.03
N HIS A 153 6.77 -2.47 -3.24
CA HIS A 153 6.63 -1.04 -3.51
C HIS A 153 5.56 -0.38 -2.62
N VAL A 154 4.39 -0.99 -2.49
CA VAL A 154 3.33 -0.48 -1.59
C VAL A 154 3.79 -0.54 -0.14
N GLY A 155 4.49 -1.61 0.27
CA GLY A 155 5.08 -1.69 1.62
C GLY A 155 6.02 -0.53 1.93
N ASP A 156 6.87 -0.15 0.97
CA ASP A 156 7.81 0.96 1.10
C ASP A 156 7.08 2.32 1.11
N THR A 157 6.14 2.55 0.19
CA THR A 157 5.48 3.86 0.03
C THR A 157 4.36 4.14 1.03
N SER A 158 3.80 3.08 1.63
CA SER A 158 2.80 3.18 2.71
C SER A 158 3.42 3.31 4.10
N ASN A 159 4.74 3.28 4.20
CA ASN A 159 5.51 3.22 5.45
C ASN A 159 5.33 1.92 6.27
N LEU A 160 4.66 0.89 5.73
CA LEU A 160 4.47 -0.39 6.41
C LEU A 160 5.77 -1.15 6.71
N ILE A 161 6.85 -0.87 5.97
CA ILE A 161 8.17 -1.48 6.17
C ILE A 161 9.08 -0.60 7.07
N LEU A 162 8.66 0.63 7.38
CA LEU A 162 9.50 1.71 7.90
C LEU A 162 9.03 2.29 9.24
N ASP A 163 8.18 1.58 9.98
CA ASP A 163 7.82 1.99 11.34
C ASP A 163 9.02 1.76 12.29
N PRO A 164 9.59 2.79 12.93
CA PRO A 164 10.69 2.62 13.90
C PRO A 164 10.31 1.77 15.12
N ASP A 165 9.02 1.46 15.34
CA ASP A 165 8.54 0.57 16.41
C ASP A 165 8.32 -0.89 15.95
N ILE A 166 8.43 -1.18 14.65
CA ILE A 166 8.23 -2.53 14.07
C ILE A 166 9.33 -3.52 14.49
N ASP A 167 10.57 -3.07 14.69
CA ASP A 167 11.67 -3.94 15.14
C ASP A 167 11.32 -4.61 16.49
N SER A 168 10.61 -3.89 17.37
CA SER A 168 10.14 -4.43 18.64
C SER A 168 8.97 -5.40 18.47
N TYR A 169 8.06 -5.13 17.52
CA TYR A 169 6.91 -5.98 17.25
C TYR A 169 7.32 -7.31 16.60
N TYR A 170 8.21 -7.31 15.61
CA TYR A 170 8.71 -8.56 15.01
C TYR A 170 9.56 -9.37 15.99
N LEU A 171 10.38 -8.71 16.84
CA LEU A 171 11.13 -9.42 17.87
C LEU A 171 10.19 -10.05 18.92
N MET A 172 9.11 -9.35 19.31
CA MET A 172 8.07 -9.88 20.19
C MET A 172 7.29 -11.03 19.55
N ASP A 173 6.84 -10.91 18.29
CA ASP A 173 6.10 -11.95 17.56
C ASP A 173 6.95 -13.22 17.35
N ILE A 174 8.22 -13.05 17.00
CA ILE A 174 9.15 -14.17 16.84
C ILE A 174 9.38 -14.87 18.19
N THR A 175 9.56 -14.12 19.29
CA THR A 175 9.85 -14.70 20.61
C THR A 175 8.64 -15.27 21.35
N LEU A 176 7.43 -14.77 21.09
CA LEU A 176 6.20 -15.22 21.77
C LEU A 176 5.35 -16.20 20.96
N LEU A 177 5.34 -16.10 19.63
CA LEU A 177 4.35 -16.79 18.80
C LEU A 177 4.96 -17.76 17.78
N ARG A 178 6.24 -17.63 17.42
CA ARG A 178 6.84 -18.42 16.32
C ARG A 178 8.04 -19.29 16.68
N ILE A 179 8.70 -19.08 17.82
CA ILE A 179 9.72 -20.02 18.31
C ILE A 179 9.07 -20.92 19.38
N PRO A 180 8.98 -22.24 19.16
CA PRO A 180 8.51 -23.18 20.17
C PRO A 180 9.48 -23.29 21.37
#